data_AF-M1BW66-F1
#
_entry.id   AF-M1BW66-F1
#
_cell.length_a   1.000
_cell.length_b   1.000
_cell.length_c   1.000
_cell.angle_alpha   90.00
_cell.angle_beta   90.00
_cell.angle_gamma   90.00
#
_symmetry.space_group_name_H-M   'P 1'
#
loop_
_entity.id
_entity.type
_entity.pdbx_description
1 polymer ?
#
loop_
_entity_poly.entity_id
_entity_poly.type
_entity_poly.pdbx_seq_one_letter_code
_entity_poly.pdbx_strand_id
1 'polypeptide(L)' 'MAVPLLNKRVVKKRVKRFIRPQSDRRITVKESWRRPKGIDSRVRRKFKGCVLMPNIGYGSDKKTRHYLPKPKEFAA' A
#
# COMPACT_ATOMS: atom_id res chain seq x y z
N MET A 1 -26.12 10.74 4.15
CA MET A 1 -25.42 10.66 5.45
C MET A 1 -24.15 11.49 5.37
N ALA A 2 -24.06 12.61 6.10
CA ALA A 2 -22.85 13.42 6.11
C ALA A 2 -21.72 12.68 6.85
N VAL A 3 -20.52 12.64 6.27
CA VAL A 3 -19.36 12.00 6.90
C VAL A 3 -18.89 12.91 8.05
N PRO A 4 -18.83 12.42 9.31
CA PRO A 4 -18.45 13.26 10.43
C PRO A 4 -17.02 13.76 10.30
N LEU A 5 -16.76 14.99 10.72
CA LEU A 5 -15.43 15.59 10.70
C LEU A 5 -14.51 14.86 11.69
N LEU A 6 -13.51 14.16 11.16
CA LEU A 6 -12.53 13.43 11.96
C LEU A 6 -11.49 14.41 12.55
N ASN A 7 -11.33 14.41 13.87
CA ASN A 7 -10.31 15.24 14.55
C ASN A 7 -8.90 14.62 14.50
N LYS A 8 -8.80 13.31 14.27
CA LYS A 8 -7.52 12.60 14.19
C LYS A 8 -6.86 12.77 12.82
N ARG A 9 -5.56 13.13 12.82
CA ARG A 9 -4.75 13.19 11.59
C ARG A 9 -4.67 11.80 10.94
N VAL A 10 -4.95 11.75 9.63
CA VAL A 10 -4.85 10.52 8.84
C VAL A 10 -3.37 10.19 8.58
N VAL A 11 -2.88 9.11 9.18
CA VAL A 11 -1.52 8.60 8.93
C VAL A 11 -1.58 7.47 7.91
N LYS A 12 -0.82 7.58 6.81
CA LYS A 12 -0.68 6.51 5.81
C LYS A 12 0.67 5.81 6.00
N LYS A 13 0.65 4.57 6.48
CA LYS A 13 1.87 3.76 6.72
C LYS A 13 2.67 3.47 5.46
N ARG A 14 1.97 3.34 4.33
CA ARG A 14 2.58 3.16 3.01
C ARG A 14 1.70 3.81 1.95
N VAL A 15 2.30 4.65 1.12
CA VAL A 15 1.62 5.31 0.00
C VAL A 15 1.89 4.56 -1.32
N LYS A 16 3.10 4.00 -1.48
CA LYS A 16 3.48 3.26 -2.68
C LYS A 16 2.65 1.98 -2.84
N ARG A 17 2.07 1.80 -4.03
CA ARG A 17 1.30 0.59 -4.40
C ARG A 17 2.18 -0.66 -4.30
N PHE A 18 1.54 -1.78 -4.00
CA PHE A 18 2.18 -3.10 -4.07
C PHE A 18 2.12 -3.58 -5.52
N ILE A 19 3.25 -3.49 -6.21
CA ILE A 19 3.37 -3.92 -7.60
C ILE A 19 3.72 -5.40 -7.69
N ARG A 20 3.20 -6.08 -8.71
CA ARG A 20 3.58 -7.47 -9.01
C ARG A 20 5.05 -7.52 -9.46
N PRO A 21 5.86 -8.48 -8.97
CA PRO A 21 7.24 -8.61 -9.46
C PRO A 21 7.27 -8.88 -10.96
N GLN A 22 8.24 -8.28 -11.66
CA GLN A 22 8.47 -8.38 -13.11
C GLN A 22 7.41 -7.69 -13.99
N SER A 23 6.45 -6.95 -13.42
CA SER A 23 5.52 -6.15 -14.22
C SER A 23 6.20 -4.99 -14.95
N ASP A 24 7.34 -4.54 -14.44
CA ASP A 24 8.23 -3.55 -15.05
C ASP A 24 8.90 -4.05 -16.34
N ARG A 25 9.14 -5.37 -16.45
CA ARG A 25 9.86 -5.97 -17.59
C ARG A 25 8.95 -6.53 -18.66
N ARG A 26 7.74 -6.97 -18.32
CA ARG A 26 6.84 -7.68 -19.23
C ARG A 26 5.44 -7.08 -19.18
N ILE A 27 5.01 -6.49 -20.29
CA ILE A 27 3.72 -5.79 -20.44
C ILE A 27 2.52 -6.71 -20.15
N THR A 28 2.63 -8.00 -20.47
CA THR A 28 1.55 -8.97 -20.18
C THR A 28 1.36 -9.21 -18.67
N VAL A 29 2.36 -8.87 -17.84
CA VAL A 29 2.30 -8.98 -16.38
C VAL A 29 1.75 -7.66 -15.83
N LYS A 30 0.45 -7.62 -15.57
CA LYS A 30 -0.20 -6.45 -14.96
C LYS A 30 0.42 -6.11 -13.60
N GLU A 31 0.43 -4.82 -13.27
CA GLU A 31 0.98 -4.28 -12.02
C GLU A 31 0.19 -4.70 -10.77
N SER A 32 -1.05 -5.17 -10.92
CA SER A 32 -1.91 -5.56 -9.81
C SER A 32 -1.28 -6.70 -9.00
N TRP A 33 -1.25 -6.51 -7.68
CA TRP A 33 -0.59 -7.46 -6.78
C TRP A 33 -1.16 -8.88 -6.91
N ARG A 34 -0.26 -9.87 -7.02
CA ARG A 34 -0.55 -11.29 -6.92
C ARG A 34 0.51 -11.95 -6.06
N ARG A 35 0.09 -12.84 -5.15
CA ARG A 35 1.01 -13.55 -4.27
C ARG A 35 1.89 -14.52 -5.10
N PRO A 36 3.22 -14.40 -5.06
CA PRO A 36 4.10 -15.33 -5.79
C PRO A 36 4.05 -16.72 -5.16
N LYS A 37 3.86 -17.75 -6.00
CA LYS A 37 3.76 -19.17 -5.58
C LYS A 37 5.05 -19.97 -5.80
N GLY A 38 5.88 -19.58 -6.77
CA GLY A 38 7.07 -20.33 -7.18
C GLY A 38 8.13 -20.49 -6.10
N ILE A 39 8.80 -21.65 -6.08
CA ILE A 39 9.72 -22.03 -5.01
C ILE A 39 10.93 -21.10 -4.92
N ASP A 40 11.46 -20.68 -6.06
CA ASP A 40 12.65 -19.82 -6.18
C ASP A 40 12.33 -18.32 -6.19
N SER A 41 11.07 -17.94 -5.95
CA SER A 41 10.70 -16.53 -5.93
C SER A 41 11.39 -15.80 -4.77
N ARG A 42 12.29 -14.86 -5.11
CA ARG A 42 12.99 -14.00 -4.15
C ARG A 42 12.02 -13.19 -3.26
N VAL A 43 10.89 -12.77 -3.84
CA VAL A 43 9.83 -12.06 -3.09
C VAL A 43 9.15 -12.99 -2.09
N ARG A 44 8.83 -14.24 -2.48
CA ARG A 44 8.22 -15.24 -1.58
C ARG A 44 9.13 -15.56 -0.40
N ARG A 45 10.44 -15.69 -0.66
CA ARG A 45 11.49 -15.95 0.34
C ARG A 45 11.91 -14.69 1.12
N LYS A 46 11.30 -13.52 0.85
CA LYS A 46 11.53 -12.24 1.53
C LYS A 46 12.99 -11.77 1.52
N PHE A 47 13.71 -11.97 0.42
CA PHE A 47 15.06 -11.43 0.27
C PHE A 47 15.06 -9.89 0.35
N LYS A 48 16.12 -9.32 0.94
CA LYS A 48 16.35 -7.86 0.98
C LYS A 48 16.45 -7.29 -0.44
N GLY A 49 16.04 -6.04 -0.62
CA GLY A 49 16.08 -5.34 -1.91
C GLY A 49 14.97 -5.72 -2.91
N CYS A 50 14.12 -6.71 -2.59
CA CYS A 50 12.97 -7.06 -3.41
C CYS A 50 11.72 -6.22 -3.06
N VAL A 51 10.71 -6.26 -3.94
CA VAL A 51 9.40 -5.65 -3.65
C VAL A 51 8.77 -6.28 -2.41
N LEU A 52 8.21 -5.43 -1.53
CA LEU A 52 7.58 -5.88 -0.29
C LEU A 52 6.22 -6.52 -0.57
N MET A 53 5.87 -7.51 0.26
CA MET A 53 4.56 -8.15 0.20
C MET A 53 3.52 -7.38 1.05
N PRO A 54 2.25 -7.29 0.61
CA PRO A 54 1.16 -6.84 1.45
C PRO A 54 1.04 -7.70 2.70
N ASN A 55 0.86 -7.05 3.84
CA ASN A 55 0.64 -7.67 5.13
C ASN A 55 -0.31 -6.80 5.97
N ILE A 56 -0.81 -7.36 7.07
CA ILE A 56 -1.75 -6.68 7.98
C ILE A 56 -1.09 -5.46 8.66
N GLY A 57 0.23 -5.48 8.84
CA GLY A 57 0.98 -4.37 9.45
C GLY A 57 0.86 -3.04 8.70
N TYR A 58 0.67 -3.07 7.37
CA TYR A 58 0.41 -1.88 6.56
C TYR A 58 -1.02 -1.32 6.70
N GLY A 59 -1.90 -2.00 7.44
CA GLY A 59 -3.27 -1.53 7.69
C GLY A 59 -3.30 -0.15 8.35
N SER A 60 -4.16 0.74 7.84
CA SER A 60 -4.44 2.04 8.46
C SER A 60 -5.17 1.88 9.79
N ASP A 61 -5.10 2.89 10.66
CA ASP A 61 -5.90 2.91 11.89
C ASP A 61 -7.39 2.77 11.57
N LYS A 62 -8.11 1.96 12.36
CA LYS A 62 -9.53 1.68 12.19
C LYS A 62 -10.35 2.99 12.18
N LYS A 63 -10.01 3.94 13.07
CA LYS A 63 -10.71 5.23 13.19
C LYS A 63 -10.53 6.14 11.96
N THR A 64 -9.43 5.97 11.22
CA THR A 64 -9.08 6.83 10.07
C THR A 64 -9.14 6.08 8.74
N ARG A 65 -9.64 4.85 8.74
CA ARG A 65 -9.76 4.02 7.53
C ARG A 65 -10.89 4.57 6.66
N HIS A 66 -10.65 4.67 5.36
CA HIS A 66 -11.59 5.24 4.36
C HIS A 66 -11.91 6.74 4.50
N TYR A 67 -11.27 7.47 5.42
CA TYR A 67 -11.35 8.93 5.47
C TYR A 67 -10.42 9.60 4.45
N LEU A 68 -10.92 10.67 3.83
CA LEU A 68 -10.11 11.59 3.04
C LEU A 68 -9.15 12.35 3.99
N PRO A 69 -7.88 12.54 3.63
CA PRO A 69 -7.01 13.42 4.40
C PRO A 69 -7.54 14.85 4.30
N LYS A 70 -7.60 15.56 5.44
CA LYS A 70 -7.91 16.99 5.43
C LYS A 70 -6.90 17.72 4.54
N PRO A 71 -7.33 18.68 3.70
CA PRO A 71 -6.40 19.54 3.00
C PRO A 71 -5.51 20.20 4.06
N LYS A 72 -4.20 20.25 3.80
CA LYS A 72 -3.32 21.07 4.62
C LYS A 72 -3.77 22.51 4.35
N GLU A 73 -4.34 23.18 5.34
CA GLU A 73 -4.36 24.64 5.32
C GLU A 73 -2.92 25.08 5.03
N PHE A 74 -2.74 25.88 3.99
CA PHE A 74 -1.44 26.45 3.67
C PHE A 74 -1.00 27.18 4.93
N ALA A 75 0.05 26.66 5.59
CA ALA A 75 0.73 27.39 6.63
C ALA A 75 1.33 28.62 5.93
N ALA A 76 0.65 29.76 6.11
CA ALA A 76 1.20 31.08 5.85
C ALA A 76 2.26 31.40 6.92
#